data_AF-A0A1V5CS80-F1
#
_entry.id   AF-A0A1V5CS80-F1
#
_cell.length_a   1.000
_cell.length_b   1.000
_cell.length_c   1.000
_cell.angle_alpha   90.00
_cell.angle_beta   90.00
_cell.angle_gamma   90.00
#
_symmetry.space_group_name_H-M   'P 1'
#
loop_
_entity.id
_entity.type
_entity.pdbx_description
1 polymer ?
#
loop_
_entity_poly.entity_id
_entity_poly.type
_entity_poly.pdbx_seq_one_letter_code
_entity_poly.pdbx_strand_id
1 'polypeptide(L)'
;MTGTRYLQGVVPDNGTPVDALTERHFKRGFYSPIHDDVYKNFNEVKALYTATNAKAIIYVHIEFCESEEYDLPDLKKMIRKEGIPMHVVDTEYQTTSLSHVRTRLQAFFESLRGGSL
;
A
#
# COMPACT_ATOMS: atom_id res chain seq x y z
N MET A 1 7.27 -5.39 -13.25
CA MET A 1 6.19 -5.94 -12.39
C MET A 1 6.54 -5.60 -10.96
N THR A 2 5.61 -5.03 -10.19
CA THR A 2 5.87 -4.66 -8.79
C THR A 2 4.72 -5.14 -7.92
N GLY A 3 5.05 -5.99 -6.94
CA GLY A 3 4.11 -6.47 -5.93
C GLY A 3 2.95 -7.33 -6.45
N THR A 4 2.01 -7.58 -5.55
CA THR A 4 0.88 -8.50 -5.77
C THR A 4 -0.18 -7.92 -6.71
N ARG A 5 -0.38 -6.60 -6.73
CA ARG A 5 -1.40 -5.95 -7.58
C ARG A 5 -1.28 -6.31 -9.07
N TYR A 6 -0.06 -6.50 -9.57
CA TYR A 6 0.16 -6.90 -10.96
C TYR A 6 -0.42 -8.29 -11.28
N LEU A 7 -0.38 -9.20 -10.31
CA LEU A 7 -0.85 -10.59 -10.41
C LEU A 7 -2.33 -10.73 -10.04
N GLN A 8 -2.95 -9.70 -9.47
CA GLN A 8 -4.36 -9.73 -9.11
C GLN A 8 -5.26 -9.81 -10.36
N GLY A 9 -6.38 -10.50 -10.16
CA GLY A 9 -7.40 -10.74 -11.17
C GLY A 9 -6.97 -11.82 -12.17
N VAL A 10 -7.67 -12.97 -12.17
CA VAL A 10 -7.59 -13.95 -13.25
C VAL A 10 -8.46 -13.44 -14.40
N VAL A 11 -7.97 -13.53 -15.63
CA VAL A 11 -8.78 -13.21 -16.83
C VAL A 11 -9.87 -14.29 -16.94
N PRO A 12 -11.15 -13.92 -16.98
CA PRO A 12 -12.22 -14.88 -17.22
C PRO A 12 -12.00 -15.61 -18.55
N ASP A 13 -12.37 -16.90 -18.61
CA ASP A 13 -12.29 -17.73 -19.81
C ASP A 13 -13.57 -17.66 -20.66
N ASN A 14 -14.46 -16.72 -20.35
CA ASN A 14 -15.72 -16.49 -21.04
C ASN A 14 -15.72 -15.12 -21.77
N GLY A 15 -16.62 -14.99 -22.74
CA GLY A 15 -16.78 -13.75 -23.51
C GLY A 15 -15.67 -13.50 -24.53
N THR A 16 -15.62 -12.27 -25.06
CA THR A 16 -14.55 -11.89 -25.99
C THR A 16 -13.28 -11.56 -25.23
N PRO A 17 -12.08 -11.73 -25.83
CA PRO A 17 -10.82 -11.37 -25.16
C PRO A 17 -10.77 -9.91 -24.67
N VAL A 18 -11.40 -8.99 -25.40
CA VAL A 18 -11.48 -7.58 -25.02
C VAL A 18 -12.33 -7.40 -23.77
N ASP A 19 -13.51 -8.04 -23.71
CA ASP A 19 -14.39 -7.96 -22.54
C ASP A 19 -13.73 -8.59 -21.30
N ALA A 20 -13.12 -9.76 -21.45
CA ALA A 20 -12.45 -10.46 -20.36
C ALA A 20 -11.25 -9.67 -19.79
N LEU A 21 -10.46 -9.03 -20.65
CA LEU A 21 -9.36 -8.16 -20.23
C LEU A 21 -9.86 -6.87 -19.56
N THR A 22 -10.96 -6.30 -20.06
CA THR A 22 -11.61 -5.12 -19.50
C THR A 22 -12.14 -5.42 -18.11
N GLU A 23 -12.84 -6.54 -17.94
CA GLU A 23 -13.33 -7.00 -16.64
C GLU A 23 -12.19 -7.18 -15.63
N ARG A 24 -11.09 -7.84 -16.05
CA ARG A 24 -9.90 -7.96 -15.20
C ARG A 24 -9.33 -6.59 -14.81
N HIS A 25 -9.32 -5.61 -15.71
CA HIS A 25 -8.77 -4.29 -15.44
C HIS A 25 -9.46 -3.62 -14.24
N PHE A 26 -10.79 -3.69 -14.17
CA PHE A 26 -11.60 -3.10 -13.09
C PHE A 26 -11.68 -3.95 -11.82
N LYS A 27 -11.43 -5.26 -11.90
CA LYS A 27 -11.38 -6.16 -10.74
C LYS A 27 -10.07 -6.14 -9.94
N ARG A 28 -9.06 -5.40 -10.40
CA ARG A 28 -7.79 -5.27 -9.64
C ARG A 28 -8.01 -4.51 -8.34
N GLY A 29 -7.11 -4.75 -7.39
CA GLY A 29 -7.07 -4.00 -6.14
C GLY A 29 -6.84 -2.51 -6.36
N PHE A 30 -7.01 -1.77 -5.27
CA PHE A 30 -6.94 -0.32 -5.21
C PHE A 30 -5.75 0.26 -6.00
N TYR A 31 -5.99 1.39 -6.64
CA TYR A 31 -4.95 2.15 -7.32
C TYR A 31 -5.26 3.64 -7.20
N SER A 32 -4.37 4.34 -6.51
CA SER A 32 -4.56 5.73 -6.11
C SER A 32 -4.99 6.69 -7.26
N PRO A 33 -4.46 6.58 -8.50
CA PRO A 33 -4.90 7.45 -9.60
C PRO A 33 -6.31 7.18 -10.15
N ILE A 34 -7.02 6.14 -9.70
CA ILE A 34 -8.36 5.79 -10.18
C ILE A 34 -9.40 6.20 -9.14
N HIS A 35 -10.39 6.97 -9.58
CA HIS A 35 -11.55 7.27 -8.75
C HIS A 35 -12.33 5.98 -8.45
N ASP A 36 -12.37 5.61 -7.19
CA ASP A 36 -13.00 4.39 -6.67
C ASP A 36 -13.58 4.70 -5.27
N ASP A 37 -14.12 3.70 -4.60
CA ASP A 37 -14.51 3.80 -3.20
C ASP A 37 -13.33 4.26 -2.32
N VAL A 38 -13.52 5.38 -1.62
CA VAL A 38 -12.54 6.01 -0.73
C VAL A 38 -12.07 5.11 0.42
N TYR A 39 -12.84 4.07 0.78
CA TYR A 39 -12.47 3.11 1.81
C TYR A 39 -11.75 1.87 1.28
N LYS A 40 -11.72 1.65 -0.04
CA LYS A 40 -11.21 0.43 -0.66
C LYS A 40 -9.75 0.16 -0.29
N ASN A 41 -8.89 1.19 -0.36
CA ASN A 41 -7.48 1.07 0.02
C ASN A 41 -7.31 0.58 1.45
N PHE A 42 -7.99 1.24 2.39
CA PHE A 42 -7.95 0.87 3.81
C PHE A 42 -8.44 -0.56 4.05
N ASN A 43 -9.56 -0.93 3.43
CA ASN A 43 -10.14 -2.26 3.57
C ASN A 43 -9.21 -3.35 3.03
N GLU A 44 -8.61 -3.14 1.85
CA GLU A 44 -7.66 -4.09 1.26
C GLU A 44 -6.38 -4.22 2.08
N VAL A 45 -5.81 -3.10 2.55
CA VAL A 45 -4.61 -3.11 3.41
C VAL A 45 -4.89 -3.81 4.75
N LYS A 46 -6.04 -3.53 5.39
CA LYS A 46 -6.46 -4.17 6.64
C LYS A 46 -6.70 -5.67 6.45
N ALA A 47 -7.34 -6.07 5.36
CA ALA A 47 -7.55 -7.47 5.01
C ALA A 47 -6.20 -8.19 4.82
N LEU A 48 -5.26 -7.59 4.09
CA LEU A 48 -3.93 -8.15 3.88
C LEU A 48 -3.13 -8.26 5.17
N TYR A 49 -3.14 -7.23 6.02
CA TYR A 49 -2.49 -7.25 7.34
C TYR A 49 -2.99 -8.42 8.19
N THR A 50 -4.31 -8.61 8.23
CA THR A 50 -4.96 -9.68 8.99
C THR A 50 -4.63 -11.06 8.42
N ALA A 51 -4.79 -11.24 7.11
CA ALA A 51 -4.57 -12.52 6.44
C ALA A 51 -3.11 -12.99 6.52
N THR A 52 -2.15 -12.07 6.63
CA THR A 52 -0.72 -12.38 6.72
C THR A 52 -0.20 -12.45 8.16
N ASN A 53 -1.05 -12.16 9.17
CA ASN A 53 -0.62 -11.96 10.57
C ASN A 53 0.57 -10.99 10.68
N ALA A 54 0.58 -9.96 9.83
CA ALA A 54 1.61 -8.94 9.83
C ALA A 54 1.66 -8.21 11.18
N LYS A 55 2.82 -7.66 11.52
CA LYS A 55 3.01 -6.90 12.78
C LYS A 55 3.03 -5.39 12.57
N ALA A 56 3.36 -4.96 11.36
CA ALA A 56 3.38 -3.55 10.98
C ALA A 56 3.19 -3.39 9.47
N ILE A 57 2.89 -2.17 9.04
CA ILE A 57 2.82 -1.74 7.65
C ILE A 57 4.00 -0.83 7.36
N ILE A 58 4.73 -1.10 6.28
CA ILE A 58 5.65 -0.14 5.67
C ILE A 58 5.00 0.37 4.40
N TYR A 59 4.69 1.66 4.38
CA TYR A 59 4.17 2.35 3.20
C TYR A 59 5.32 3.03 2.50
N VAL A 60 5.62 2.59 1.28
CA VAL A 60 6.66 3.19 0.44
C VAL A 60 5.99 4.26 -0.38
N HIS A 61 6.25 5.52 -0.05
CA HIS A 61 5.70 6.67 -0.73
C HIS A 61 6.73 7.20 -1.73
N ILE A 62 6.31 7.43 -2.97
CA ILE A 62 7.13 8.14 -3.95
C ILE A 62 6.75 9.60 -3.89
N GLU A 63 7.72 10.47 -3.61
CA GLU A 63 7.52 11.91 -3.57
C GLU A 63 6.95 12.42 -4.91
N PHE A 64 6.07 13.42 -4.84
CA PHE A 64 5.37 14.00 -5.98
C PHE A 64 4.41 13.03 -6.70
N CYS A 65 4.06 11.91 -6.07
CA CYS A 65 2.92 11.11 -6.47
C CYS A 65 1.64 11.73 -5.91
N GLU A 66 1.13 12.77 -6.59
CA GLU A 66 0.02 13.61 -6.10
C GLU A 66 -1.18 12.78 -5.61
N SER A 67 -1.59 11.75 -6.34
CA SER A 67 -2.73 10.92 -5.95
C SER A 67 -2.48 10.23 -4.59
N GLU A 68 -1.28 9.71 -4.36
CA GLU A 68 -0.94 9.08 -3.08
C GLU A 68 -0.81 10.11 -1.95
N GLU A 69 -0.32 11.32 -2.25
CA GLU A 69 -0.25 12.41 -1.28
C GLU A 69 -1.64 12.82 -0.77
N TYR A 70 -2.67 12.76 -1.61
CA TYR A 70 -4.06 12.97 -1.21
C TYR A 70 -4.62 11.81 -0.38
N ASP A 71 -4.32 10.55 -0.73
CA ASP A 71 -4.87 9.36 -0.06
C ASP A 71 -4.19 9.06 1.29
N LEU A 72 -2.88 9.31 1.39
CA LEU A 72 -2.05 8.88 2.52
C LEU A 72 -2.48 9.45 3.88
N PRO A 73 -2.88 10.73 4.02
CA PRO A 73 -3.35 11.28 5.29
C PRO A 73 -4.56 10.52 5.86
N ASP A 74 -5.53 10.20 5.02
CA ASP A 74 -6.74 9.47 5.43
C ASP A 74 -6.43 8.00 5.71
N LEU A 75 -5.60 7.35 4.87
CA LEU A 75 -5.13 5.99 5.13
C LEU A 75 -4.41 5.90 6.49
N LYS A 76 -3.45 6.81 6.75
CA LYS A 76 -2.73 6.87 8.04
C LYS A 76 -3.69 7.02 9.22
N LYS A 77 -4.68 7.89 9.10
CA LYS A 77 -5.68 8.14 10.15
C LYS A 77 -6.52 6.89 10.42
N MET A 78 -6.97 6.19 9.38
CA MET A 78 -7.76 4.97 9.50
C MET A 78 -6.94 3.81 10.08
N ILE A 79 -5.72 3.59 9.59
CA ILE A 79 -4.80 2.56 10.10
C ILE A 79 -4.43 2.80 11.57
N ARG A 80 -4.16 4.06 11.96
CA ARG A 80 -3.89 4.42 13.35
C ARG A 80 -5.09 4.13 14.28
N LYS A 81 -6.32 4.37 13.82
CA LYS A 81 -7.54 4.07 14.60
C LYS A 81 -7.70 2.58 14.90
N GLU A 82 -7.18 1.72 14.04
CA GLU A 82 -7.17 0.26 14.25
C GLU A 82 -6.03 -0.21 15.17
N GLY A 83 -5.19 0.70 15.66
CA GLY A 83 -4.02 0.35 16.47
C GLY A 83 -2.92 -0.36 15.69
N ILE A 84 -2.96 -0.32 14.35
CA ILE A 84 -1.98 -0.99 13.49
C ILE A 84 -0.73 -0.10 13.36
N PRO A 85 0.47 -0.61 13.68
CA PRO A 85 1.70 0.16 13.49
C PRO A 85 2.01 0.36 12.00
N MET A 86 2.28 1.60 11.60
CA MET A 86 2.59 1.97 10.22
C MET A 86 3.75 2.97 10.17
N HIS A 87 4.69 2.75 9.26
CA HIS A 87 5.76 3.69 8.95
C HIS A 87 5.73 4.05 7.47
N VAL A 88 5.93 5.34 7.16
CA VAL A 88 6.06 5.82 5.78
C VAL A 88 7.53 6.02 5.47
N VAL A 89 7.97 5.44 4.36
CA VAL A 89 9.29 5.62 3.79
C VAL A 89 9.13 6.43 2.52
N ASP A 90 9.60 7.67 2.56
CA ASP A 90 9.63 8.55 1.39
C ASP A 90 10.79 8.14 0.47
N THR A 91 10.52 8.10 -0.82
CA THR A 91 11.43 7.68 -1.89
C THR A 91 11.28 8.61 -3.09
N GLU A 92 12.31 8.69 -3.92
CA GLU A 92 12.30 9.47 -5.16
C GLU A 92 12.65 8.56 -6.35
N TYR A 93 12.22 8.92 -7.55
CA TYR A 93 12.49 8.14 -8.77
C TYR A 93 13.99 8.01 -9.10
N GLN A 94 14.82 8.99 -8.76
CA GLN A 94 16.22 9.04 -9.16
C GLN A 94 17.19 8.72 -8.02
N THR A 95 16.85 9.12 -6.79
CA THR A 95 17.77 9.07 -5.66
C THR A 95 17.04 8.66 -4.38
N THR A 96 17.29 7.45 -3.89
CA THR A 96 16.87 7.06 -2.54
C THR A 96 18.10 6.86 -1.68
N SER A 97 18.26 7.68 -0.63
CA SER A 97 19.34 7.52 0.34
C SER A 97 19.13 6.26 1.20
N LEU A 98 19.77 5.16 0.81
CA LEU A 98 19.63 3.87 1.50
C LEU A 98 20.07 3.92 2.97
N SER A 99 21.03 4.78 3.32
CA SER A 99 21.46 4.98 4.71
C SER A 99 20.34 5.61 5.54
N HIS A 100 19.65 6.62 4.98
CA HIS A 100 18.53 7.28 5.66
C HIS A 100 17.33 6.33 5.83
N VAL A 101 16.96 5.60 4.78
CA VAL A 101 15.92 4.56 4.85
C VAL A 101 16.24 3.52 5.90
N ARG A 102 17.49 3.02 5.93
CA ARG A 102 17.94 2.03 6.91
C ARG A 102 17.76 2.53 8.34
N THR A 103 18.26 3.71 8.67
CA THR A 103 18.18 4.26 10.04
C THR A 103 16.73 4.45 10.49
N ARG A 104 15.86 4.98 9.61
CA ARG A 104 14.44 5.17 9.93
C ARG A 104 13.71 3.85 10.18
N LEU A 105 13.96 2.84 9.35
CA LEU A 105 13.38 1.51 9.54
C LEU A 105 13.90 0.83 10.80
N GLN A 106 15.19 0.97 11.13
CA GLN A 106 15.76 0.46 12.38
C GLN A 106 15.05 1.06 13.59
N ALA A 107 14.95 2.40 13.65
CA ALA A 107 14.24 3.08 14.74
C ALA A 107 12.76 2.67 14.84
N PHE A 108 12.08 2.51 13.70
CA PHE A 108 10.71 2.01 13.69
C PHE A 108 10.61 0.60 14.28
N PHE A 109 11.45 -0.34 13.83
CA PHE A 109 11.44 -1.71 14.36
C PHE A 109 11.84 -1.80 15.84
N GLU A 110 12.72 -0.93 16.32
CA GLU A 110 13.05 -0.83 17.74
C GLU A 110 11.83 -0.37 18.57
N SER A 111 11.08 0.62 18.09
CA SER A 111 9.85 1.07 18.76
C SER A 111 8.78 -0.02 18.86
N LEU A 112 8.68 -0.92 17.86
CA LEU A 112 7.75 -2.06 17.89
C LEU A 112 8.10 -3.09 18.97
N ARG A 113 9.37 -3.16 19.39
CA ARG A 113 9.85 -4.10 20.41
C ARG A 113 9.64 -3.57 21.84
N GLY A 114 9.00 -2.41 22.00
CA GLY A 114 8.83 -1.74 23.29
C GLY A 114 10.03 -0.86 23.67
N GLY A 115 10.87 -0.49 22.71
CA GLY A 115 11.90 0.53 22.94
C GLY A 115 11.24 1.88 23.21
N SER A 116 11.25 2.30 24.47
CA SER A 116 11.18 3.73 24.81
C SER A 116 12.35 4.42 24.13
N LEU A 117 12.08 5.42 23.30
CA LEU A 117 13.07 6.47 23.03
C LEU A 117 13.39 7.19 24.34
#